data_AF-A0A7K3ZTJ9-F1
#
_entry.id   AF-A0A7K3ZTJ9-F1
#
_cell.length_a   1.000
_cell.length_b   1.000
_cell.length_c   1.000
_cell.angle_alpha   90.00
_cell.angle_beta   90.00
_cell.angle_gamma   90.00
#
_symmetry.space_group_name_H-M   'P 1'
#
loop_
_entity.id
_entity.type
_entity.pdbx_description
1 polymer ?
#
loop_
_entity_poly.entity_id
_entity_poly.type
_entity_poly.pdbx_seq_one_letter_code
_entity_poly.pdbx_strand_id
1 'polypeptide(L)'
;MKDECGICKRVMRTTYMRQCQRCKKLFCKSCMTPDVATGDPNAMLCLHCARKIVSPKSISPYVGLENHLKFRAAFTDLVTLKFARIDGLIGTNLPMAAYRDPLWWSNASSSIHAKAWLNAGWEVQDVNFKEGTVTFKKV
;
A
#
# COMPACT_ATOMS: atom_id res chain seq x y z
N MET A 1 -4.20 -28.26 29.18
CA MET A 1 -3.56 -26.94 29.23
C MET A 1 -4.56 -25.88 28.76
N LYS A 2 -4.47 -24.65 29.26
CA LYS A 2 -5.27 -23.50 28.78
C LYS A 2 -4.30 -22.51 28.15
N ASP A 3 -4.69 -21.93 27.02
CA ASP A 3 -3.88 -20.98 26.27
C ASP A 3 -4.72 -19.75 25.90
N GLU A 4 -4.05 -18.65 25.59
CA GLU A 4 -4.66 -17.36 25.26
C GLU A 4 -4.63 -17.09 23.75
N CYS A 5 -5.78 -16.69 23.18
CA CYS A 5 -5.84 -16.33 21.78
C CYS A 5 -5.03 -15.05 21.49
N GLY A 6 -4.12 -15.11 20.51
CA GLY A 6 -3.28 -13.96 20.15
C GLY A 6 -4.00 -12.74 19.56
N ILE A 7 -5.30 -12.81 19.25
CA ILE A 7 -6.13 -11.70 18.75
C ILE A 7 -7.14 -11.25 19.79
N CYS A 8 -8.11 -12.11 20.15
CA CYS A 8 -9.21 -11.72 21.03
C CYS A 8 -8.91 -11.87 22.53
N LYS A 9 -7.72 -12.35 22.90
CA LYS A 9 -7.24 -12.45 24.29
C LYS A 9 -8.08 -13.33 25.21
N ARG A 10 -9.02 -14.12 24.65
CA ARG A 10 -9.79 -15.11 25.41
C ARG A 10 -8.91 -16.31 25.75
N VAL A 11 -8.99 -16.77 27.00
CA VAL A 11 -8.33 -17.97 27.49
C VAL A 11 -9.25 -19.17 27.29
N MET A 12 -8.79 -20.18 26.54
CA MET A 12 -9.57 -21.39 26.26
C MET A 12 -8.70 -22.64 26.34
N ARG A 13 -9.32 -23.83 26.28
CA ARG A 13 -8.55 -25.08 26.20
C ARG A 13 -7.79 -25.12 24.87
N THR A 14 -6.56 -25.58 24.89
CA THR A 14 -5.67 -25.67 23.72
C THR A 14 -6.30 -26.45 22.55
N THR A 15 -7.18 -27.41 22.84
CA THR A 15 -7.91 -28.20 21.83
C THR A 15 -8.84 -27.36 20.93
N TYR A 16 -9.31 -26.20 21.41
CA TYR A 16 -10.15 -25.28 20.63
C TYR A 16 -9.32 -24.25 19.84
N MET A 17 -7.99 -24.33 19.93
CA MET A 17 -7.08 -23.40 19.29
C MET A 17 -6.38 -24.07 18.11
N ARG A 18 -6.11 -23.28 17.08
CA ARG A 18 -5.35 -23.73 15.91
C ARG A 18 -4.16 -22.81 15.70
N GLN A 19 -3.11 -23.35 15.10
CA GLN A 19 -1.90 -22.61 14.79
C GLN A 19 -2.03 -21.94 13.42
N CYS A 20 -1.67 -20.66 13.34
CA CYS A 20 -1.59 -19.95 12.07
C CYS A 20 -0.38 -20.46 11.25
N GLN A 21 -0.60 -20.83 9.99
CA GLN A 21 0.48 -21.32 9.13
C GLN A 21 1.58 -20.29 8.87
N ARG A 22 1.26 -18.99 8.91
CA ARG A 22 2.19 -17.89 8.61
C ARG A 22 2.96 -17.37 9.82
N CYS A 23 2.29 -17.08 10.94
CA CYS A 23 2.94 -16.51 12.13
C CYS A 23 3.20 -17.53 13.25
N LYS A 24 2.78 -18.79 13.06
CA LYS A 24 3.00 -19.92 13.97
C LYS A 24 2.45 -19.75 15.41
N LYS A 25 1.64 -18.71 15.66
CA LYS A 25 0.93 -18.48 16.94
C LYS A 25 -0.42 -19.20 16.98
N LEU A 26 -0.95 -19.40 18.20
CA LEU A 26 -2.24 -20.03 18.45
C LEU A 26 -3.38 -19.00 18.51
N PHE A 27 -4.52 -19.36 17.90
CA PHE A 27 -5.73 -18.53 17.86
C PHE A 27 -6.98 -19.39 18.00
N CYS A 28 -8.09 -18.80 18.45
CA CYS A 28 -9.39 -19.46 18.45
C CYS A 28 -9.95 -19.55 17.02
N LYS A 29 -10.86 -20.51 16.78
CA LYS A 29 -11.50 -20.72 15.46
C LYS A 29 -12.13 -19.45 14.89
N SER A 30 -12.77 -18.61 15.72
CA SER A 30 -13.38 -17.35 15.27
C SER A 30 -12.38 -16.26 14.86
N CYS A 31 -11.12 -16.38 15.28
CA CYS A 31 -10.05 -15.45 14.89
C CYS A 31 -9.18 -16.01 13.76
N MET A 32 -9.66 -17.02 13.04
CA MET A 32 -8.97 -17.65 11.94
C MET A 32 -9.87 -17.84 10.72
N THR A 33 -9.25 -17.95 9.57
CA THR A 33 -9.89 -18.19 8.28
C THR A 33 -9.02 -19.16 7.47
N PRO A 34 -9.61 -19.95 6.56
CA PRO A 34 -8.85 -20.64 5.50
C PRO A 34 -7.96 -19.70 4.71
N ASP A 35 -7.01 -20.27 3.97
CA ASP A 35 -6.06 -19.50 3.18
C ASP A 35 -6.80 -18.73 2.08
N VAL A 36 -6.74 -17.41 2.18
CA VAL A 36 -7.41 -16.47 1.27
C VAL A 36 -6.66 -16.31 -0.06
N ALA A 37 -5.42 -16.79 -0.18
CA ALA A 37 -4.68 -16.76 -1.43
C ALA A 37 -5.00 -17.97 -2.33
N THR A 38 -5.04 -19.16 -1.74
CA THR A 38 -5.18 -20.43 -2.47
C THR A 38 -6.59 -21.03 -2.36
N GLY A 39 -7.37 -20.61 -1.37
CA GLY A 39 -8.67 -21.22 -1.06
C GLY A 39 -8.57 -22.55 -0.32
N ASP A 40 -7.38 -22.99 0.09
CA ASP A 40 -7.19 -24.27 0.78
C ASP A 40 -7.86 -24.26 2.18
N PRO A 41 -8.89 -25.10 2.41
CA PRO A 41 -9.60 -25.17 3.69
C PRO A 41 -8.73 -25.71 4.83
N ASN A 42 -7.63 -26.41 4.53
CA ASN A 42 -6.73 -26.99 5.54
C ASN A 42 -5.66 -25.99 6.00
N ALA A 43 -5.32 -25.01 5.16
CA ALA A 43 -4.35 -23.98 5.45
C ALA A 43 -4.99 -22.85 6.27
N MET A 44 -4.96 -22.96 7.60
CA MET A 44 -5.57 -21.94 8.48
C MET A 44 -4.63 -20.75 8.75
N LEU A 45 -5.13 -19.55 8.53
CA LEU A 45 -4.47 -18.27 8.83
C LEU A 45 -5.23 -17.51 9.91
N CYS A 46 -4.51 -16.79 10.78
CA CYS A 46 -5.16 -15.83 11.66
C CYS A 46 -5.64 -14.61 10.88
N LEU A 47 -6.68 -13.92 11.37
CA LEU A 47 -7.28 -12.77 10.67
C LEU A 47 -6.26 -11.65 10.38
N HIS A 48 -5.25 -11.46 11.23
CA HIS A 48 -4.17 -10.50 10.95
C HIS A 48 -3.28 -10.92 9.78
N CYS A 49 -2.96 -12.22 9.65
CA CYS A 49 -2.16 -12.75 8.55
C CYS A 49 -2.96 -12.77 7.25
N ALA A 50 -4.24 -13.13 7.30
CA ALA A 50 -5.14 -13.09 6.15
C ALA A 50 -5.34 -11.66 5.64
N ARG A 51 -5.53 -10.68 6.54
CA ARG A 51 -5.64 -9.26 6.18
C ARG A 51 -4.44 -8.76 5.36
N LYS A 52 -3.22 -9.18 5.72
CA LYS A 52 -1.99 -8.80 5.00
C LYS A 52 -1.90 -9.39 3.58
N ILE A 53 -2.69 -10.42 3.28
CA ILE A 53 -2.74 -11.03 1.94
C ILE A 53 -3.73 -10.25 1.06
N VAL A 54 -4.94 -10.00 1.57
CA VAL A 54 -6.00 -9.29 0.82
C VAL A 54 -5.76 -7.78 0.73
N SER A 55 -5.03 -7.22 1.69
CA SER A 55 -4.70 -5.80 1.75
C SER A 55 -3.22 -5.68 2.17
N PRO A 56 -2.30 -5.94 1.23
CA PRO A 56 -0.87 -5.78 1.48
C PRO A 56 -0.59 -4.32 1.80
N LYS A 57 0.15 -4.06 2.88
CA LYS A 57 0.61 -2.72 3.18
C LYS A 57 1.62 -2.32 2.10
N SER A 58 1.35 -1.25 1.37
CA SER A 58 2.29 -0.74 0.38
C SER A 58 3.61 -0.34 1.05
N ILE A 59 4.73 -0.66 0.40
CA ILE A 59 6.09 -0.34 0.90
C ILE A 59 6.29 1.18 0.93
N SER A 60 5.69 1.90 -0.02
CA SER A 60 5.54 3.35 0.00
C SER A 60 4.09 3.75 -0.26
N PRO A 61 3.59 4.84 0.34
CA PRO A 61 2.25 5.35 0.04
C PRO A 61 2.10 5.75 -1.45
N TYR A 62 3.20 5.97 -2.17
CA TYR A 62 3.21 6.45 -3.56
C TYR A 62 3.33 5.34 -4.61
N VAL A 63 3.30 4.05 -4.22
CA VAL A 63 3.37 2.91 -5.17
C VAL A 63 2.29 2.99 -6.26
N GLY A 64 1.09 3.46 -5.94
CA GLY A 64 0.02 3.60 -6.92
C GLY A 64 0.33 4.63 -8.01
N LEU A 65 0.99 5.74 -7.64
CA LEU A 65 1.47 6.73 -8.60
C LEU A 65 2.61 6.17 -9.46
N GLU A 66 3.59 5.50 -8.85
CA GLU A 66 4.69 4.84 -9.55
C GLU A 66 4.18 3.86 -10.62
N ASN A 67 3.25 2.98 -10.25
CA ASN A 67 2.66 2.01 -11.17
C ASN A 67 1.87 2.68 -12.30
N HIS A 68 1.15 3.77 -12.00
CA HIS A 68 0.43 4.53 -13.01
C HIS A 68 1.38 5.12 -14.06
N LEU A 69 2.47 5.74 -13.61
CA LEU A 69 3.47 6.33 -14.49
C LEU A 69 4.22 5.25 -15.31
N LYS A 70 4.58 4.12 -14.69
CA LYS A 70 5.15 2.96 -15.40
C LYS A 70 4.25 2.46 -16.52
N PHE A 71 2.94 2.34 -16.25
CA PHE A 71 1.97 1.94 -17.27
C PHE A 71 1.85 2.98 -18.39
N ARG A 72 1.84 4.27 -18.05
CA ARG A 72 1.78 5.37 -19.04
C ARG A 72 3.02 5.48 -19.92
N ALA A 73 4.18 5.06 -19.41
CA ALA A 73 5.46 5.14 -20.13
C ALA A 73 5.48 4.35 -21.45
N ALA A 74 4.56 3.39 -21.62
CA ALA A 74 4.40 2.64 -22.87
C ALA A 74 3.69 3.43 -23.99
N PHE A 75 2.98 4.52 -23.65
CA PHE A 75 2.09 5.22 -24.59
C PHE A 75 2.40 6.71 -24.74
N THR A 76 3.05 7.32 -23.76
CA THR A 76 3.24 8.77 -23.69
C THR A 76 4.54 9.12 -22.97
N ASP A 77 5.18 10.21 -23.39
CA ASP A 77 6.37 10.77 -22.71
C ASP A 77 6.04 11.96 -21.80
N LEU A 78 4.80 12.44 -21.84
CA LEU A 78 4.28 13.54 -21.02
C LEU A 78 2.93 13.18 -20.42
N VAL A 79 2.79 13.38 -19.11
CA VAL A 79 1.58 13.05 -18.36
C VAL A 79 1.24 14.18 -17.40
N THR A 80 0.09 14.82 -17.60
CA THR A 80 -0.45 15.82 -16.67
C THR A 80 -1.52 15.19 -15.79
N LEU A 81 -1.36 15.29 -14.47
CA LEU A 81 -2.30 14.78 -13.48
C LEU A 81 -2.76 15.89 -12.54
N LYS A 82 -4.03 15.85 -12.16
CA LYS A 82 -4.57 16.67 -11.06
C LYS A 82 -4.16 16.08 -9.71
N PHE A 83 -3.95 16.90 -8.69
CA PHE A 83 -3.65 16.47 -7.33
C PHE A 83 -4.72 15.51 -6.79
N ALA A 84 -6.00 15.80 -7.03
CA ALA A 84 -7.11 14.91 -6.67
C ALA A 84 -7.03 13.54 -7.38
N ARG A 85 -6.47 13.48 -8.60
CA ARG A 85 -6.24 12.21 -9.29
C ARG A 85 -5.10 11.43 -8.63
N ILE A 86 -4.06 12.14 -8.17
CA ILE A 86 -2.94 11.53 -7.45
C ILE A 86 -3.40 11.00 -6.10
N ASP A 87 -4.26 11.72 -5.37
CA ASP A 87 -4.89 11.24 -4.12
C ASP A 87 -5.59 9.89 -4.33
N GLY A 88 -6.37 9.78 -5.42
CA GLY A 88 -7.02 8.53 -5.81
C GLY A 88 -6.05 7.40 -6.17
N LEU A 89 -4.88 7.72 -6.74
CA LEU A 89 -3.85 6.73 -7.06
C LEU A 89 -3.11 6.23 -5.82
N ILE A 90 -2.80 7.12 -4.87
CA ILE A 90 -2.10 6.75 -3.63
C ILE A 90 -3.05 6.16 -2.57
N GLY A 91 -4.36 6.36 -2.72
CA GLY A 91 -5.39 5.85 -1.80
C GLY A 91 -5.50 6.64 -0.49
N THR A 92 -4.88 7.81 -0.44
CA THR A 92 -4.87 8.75 0.69
C THR A 92 -4.76 10.17 0.15
N ASN A 93 -5.00 11.19 0.99
CA ASN A 93 -4.77 12.57 0.56
C ASN A 93 -3.28 12.92 0.59
N LEU A 94 -2.83 13.66 -0.42
CA LEU A 94 -1.52 14.31 -0.46
C LEU A 94 -1.36 15.24 0.75
N PRO A 95 -0.14 15.33 1.31
CA PRO A 95 0.12 16.23 2.42
C PRO A 95 -0.06 17.68 1.97
N MET A 96 -0.41 18.56 2.91
CA MET A 96 -0.60 20.00 2.65
C MET A 96 0.63 20.65 1.97
N ALA A 97 1.83 20.13 2.21
CA ALA A 97 3.06 20.55 1.55
C ALA A 97 3.00 20.41 0.02
N ALA A 98 2.39 19.33 -0.51
CA ALA A 98 2.23 19.13 -1.94
C ALA A 98 1.36 20.21 -2.62
N TYR A 99 0.49 20.87 -1.85
CA TYR A 99 -0.39 21.93 -2.32
C TYR A 99 0.17 23.34 -2.17
N ARG A 100 1.25 23.52 -1.39
CA ARG A 100 1.78 24.85 -1.03
C ARG A 100 3.23 25.06 -1.41
N ASP A 101 4.01 24.00 -1.48
CA ASP A 101 5.45 24.05 -1.64
C ASP A 101 5.88 23.43 -2.98
N PRO A 102 6.36 24.23 -3.95
CA PRO A 102 6.96 23.73 -5.19
C PRO A 102 8.13 22.77 -4.95
N LEU A 103 8.90 22.95 -3.87
CA LEU A 103 10.04 22.07 -3.54
C LEU A 103 9.59 20.66 -3.20
N TRP A 104 8.35 20.47 -2.77
CA TRP A 104 7.77 19.15 -2.56
C TRP A 104 7.74 18.33 -3.86
N TRP A 105 7.60 18.98 -5.01
CA TRP A 105 7.64 18.34 -6.32
C TRP A 105 9.04 18.27 -6.93
N SER A 106 10.09 18.54 -6.16
CA SER A 106 11.47 18.42 -6.62
C SER A 106 11.84 16.97 -6.94
N ASN A 107 12.73 16.79 -7.92
CA ASN A 107 13.26 15.48 -8.32
C ASN A 107 14.37 14.97 -7.36
N ALA A 108 14.22 15.23 -6.06
CA ALA A 108 15.20 14.85 -5.05
C ALA A 108 15.03 13.37 -4.64
N SER A 109 15.97 12.50 -5.02
CA SER A 109 15.94 11.07 -4.70
C SER A 109 16.00 10.76 -3.19
N SER A 110 16.30 11.74 -2.33
CA SER A 110 16.19 11.62 -0.87
C SER A 110 14.74 11.54 -0.38
N SER A 111 13.80 12.13 -1.13
CA SER A 111 12.39 12.19 -0.77
C SER A 111 11.63 10.93 -1.17
N ILE A 112 10.84 10.36 -0.25
CA ILE A 112 10.06 9.13 -0.50
C ILE A 112 9.01 9.33 -1.60
N HIS A 113 8.40 10.52 -1.70
CA HIS A 113 7.46 10.86 -2.76
C HIS A 113 8.16 10.93 -4.12
N ALA A 114 9.31 11.61 -4.20
CA ALA A 114 10.03 11.77 -5.45
C ALA A 114 10.57 10.46 -6.01
N LYS A 115 10.99 9.53 -5.14
CA LYS A 115 11.35 8.17 -5.56
C LYS A 115 10.25 7.49 -6.38
N ALA A 116 8.97 7.79 -6.16
CA ALA A 116 7.89 7.13 -6.88
C ALA A 116 7.88 7.43 -8.38
N TRP A 117 8.06 8.69 -8.78
CA TRP A 117 8.16 9.03 -10.20
C TRP A 117 9.55 8.75 -10.76
N LEU A 118 10.62 8.97 -9.99
CA LEU A 118 11.99 8.67 -10.42
C LEU A 118 12.18 7.17 -10.70
N ASN A 119 11.70 6.28 -9.83
CA ASN A 119 11.76 4.82 -10.03
C ASN A 119 10.88 4.37 -11.21
N ALA A 120 9.91 5.18 -11.62
CA ALA A 120 9.10 4.93 -12.81
C ALA A 120 9.78 5.38 -14.10
N GLY A 121 10.93 6.08 -14.03
CA GLY A 121 11.58 6.71 -15.19
C GLY A 121 10.94 8.04 -15.58
N TRP A 122 10.44 8.80 -14.60
CA TRP A 122 9.79 10.09 -14.82
C TRP A 122 10.38 11.15 -13.91
N GLU A 123 10.31 12.39 -14.36
CA GLU A 123 10.65 13.60 -13.61
C GLU A 123 9.49 14.59 -13.66
N VAL A 124 9.34 15.39 -12.60
CA VAL A 124 8.40 16.51 -12.63
C VAL A 124 8.98 17.60 -13.53
N GLN A 125 8.19 18.02 -14.51
CA GLN A 125 8.53 19.10 -15.44
C GLN A 125 7.93 20.44 -14.98
N ASP A 126 6.64 20.45 -14.61
CA ASP A 126 5.93 21.67 -14.21
C ASP A 126 4.82 21.37 -13.21
N VAL A 127 4.50 22.34 -12.36
CA VAL A 127 3.44 22.25 -11.34
C VAL A 127 2.62 23.53 -11.36
N ASN A 128 1.33 23.38 -11.66
CA ASN A 128 0.37 24.47 -11.63
C ASN A 128 -0.52 24.36 -10.40
N PHE A 129 -0.19 25.15 -9.38
CA PHE A 129 -0.96 25.22 -8.13
C PHE A 129 -2.34 25.87 -8.27
N LYS A 130 -2.55 26.72 -9.29
CA LYS A 130 -3.86 27.35 -9.52
C LYS A 130 -4.88 26.33 -10.00
N GLU A 131 -4.46 25.45 -10.90
CA GLU A 131 -5.30 24.37 -11.44
C GLU A 131 -5.18 23.05 -10.65
N GLY A 132 -4.20 22.98 -9.74
CA GLY A 132 -3.90 21.80 -8.95
C GLY A 132 -3.41 20.64 -9.82
N THR A 133 -2.52 20.92 -10.78
CA THR A 133 -1.98 19.94 -11.74
C THR A 133 -0.46 19.87 -11.66
N VAL A 134 0.07 18.70 -11.98
CA VAL A 134 1.50 18.44 -12.15
C VAL A 134 1.71 17.71 -13.48
N THR A 135 2.74 18.12 -14.20
CA THR A 135 3.16 17.52 -15.45
C THR A 135 4.45 16.74 -15.22
N PHE A 136 4.41 15.45 -15.51
CA PHE A 136 5.54 14.56 -15.50
C PHE A 136 6.06 14.35 -16.91
N LYS A 137 7.37 14.28 -17.05
CA LYS A 137 8.07 13.95 -18.29
C LYS A 137 8.90 12.68 -18.09
N LYS A 138 8.84 11.77 -19.07
CA LYS A 138 9.64 10.55 -19.08
C LYS A 138 11.11 10.87 -19.37
N VAL A 139 12.01 10.15 -18.70
CA VAL A 139 13.47 10.26 -18.84
C VAL A 139 14.04 8.98 -19.46
#